data_AF-A0A397TH57-F1
#
_entry.id   AF-A0A397TH57-F1
#
_cell.length_a   1.000
_cell.length_b   1.000
_cell.length_c   1.000
_cell.angle_alpha   90.00
_cell.angle_beta   90.00
_cell.angle_gamma   90.00
#
_symmetry.space_group_name_H-M   'P 1'
#
loop_
_entity.id
_entity.type
_entity.pdbx_description
1 polymer ?
#
loop_
_entity_poly.entity_id
_entity_poly.type
_entity_poly.pdbx_seq_one_letter_code
_entity_poly.pdbx_strand_id
1 'polypeptide(L)'
;MPTDPSSQTNINTGPIDTHQNNKFIFEEIQGDLFVDAPENSSLAHCVSADFKMGRGIATIFRQKYNGVKELSNQHKKTGQVATLQRDNRIGAGLDKLPLEFVIDTIRKVFDGCDMKMTMFYL
;
A
#
# COMPACT_ATOMS: atom_id res chain seq x y z
N MET A 1 34.19 4.30 53.43
CA MET A 1 33.30 4.79 52.35
C MET A 1 34.03 4.54 51.04
N PRO A 2 33.43 3.92 50.01
CA PRO A 2 32.56 2.75 49.97
C PRO A 2 33.26 1.54 49.31
N THR A 3 32.58 0.41 49.38
CA THR A 3 32.87 -0.94 48.90
C THR A 3 33.07 -1.05 47.39
N ASP A 4 34.03 -1.87 46.98
CA ASP A 4 34.13 -2.44 45.64
C ASP A 4 33.48 -3.83 45.66
N PRO A 5 32.37 -4.06 44.94
CA PRO A 5 31.94 -5.41 44.60
C PRO A 5 32.02 -5.61 43.09
N SER A 6 32.91 -6.52 42.72
CA SER A 6 32.90 -7.25 41.46
C SER A 6 31.47 -7.65 41.09
N SER A 7 31.02 -7.20 39.93
CA SER A 7 29.88 -7.80 39.23
C SER A 7 30.32 -8.07 37.80
N GLN A 8 30.71 -9.32 37.59
CA GLN A 8 30.68 -9.97 36.28
C GLN A 8 29.24 -10.06 35.78
N THR A 9 29.11 -10.53 34.53
CA THR A 9 27.88 -10.88 33.77
C THR A 9 27.41 -9.74 32.86
N ASN A 10 27.14 -9.93 31.57
CA ASN A 10 27.17 -11.09 30.71
C ASN A 10 27.25 -10.58 29.26
N ILE A 11 28.26 -11.00 28.49
CA ILE A 11 28.24 -10.85 27.04
C ILE A 11 27.19 -11.80 26.51
N ASN A 12 25.98 -11.29 26.28
CA ASN A 12 24.90 -12.07 25.71
C ASN A 12 25.14 -12.21 24.19
N THR A 13 26.02 -13.13 23.81
CA THR A 13 26.09 -13.69 22.46
C THR A 13 24.98 -14.72 22.32
N GLY A 14 23.74 -14.24 22.22
CA GLY A 14 22.67 -15.01 21.58
C GLY A 14 22.76 -14.85 20.06
N PRO A 15 22.15 -15.73 19.25
CA PRO A 15 21.86 -15.38 17.87
C PRO A 15 21.08 -14.06 17.92
N ILE A 16 21.59 -13.01 17.27
CA ILE A 16 20.73 -11.89 16.92
C ILE A 16 19.77 -12.51 15.90
N ASP A 17 18.62 -12.98 16.39
CA ASP A 17 17.51 -13.37 15.55
C ASP A 17 17.05 -12.07 14.86
N THR A 18 17.68 -11.75 13.74
CA THR A 18 17.21 -10.79 12.74
C THR A 18 16.00 -11.37 12.01
N HIS A 19 15.05 -11.94 12.74
CA HIS A 19 13.70 -12.13 12.23
C HIS A 19 12.98 -10.80 12.36
N GLN A 20 13.35 -9.87 11.48
CA GLN A 20 12.46 -8.80 11.09
C GLN A 20 11.18 -9.49 10.62
N ASN A 21 10.15 -9.37 11.45
CA ASN A 21 8.85 -9.95 11.20
C ASN A 21 8.22 -9.15 10.06
N ASN A 22 8.66 -9.42 8.82
CA ASN A 22 8.16 -8.81 7.59
C ASN A 22 6.70 -9.22 7.44
N LYS A 23 5.82 -8.47 8.09
CA LYS A 23 4.42 -8.79 8.21
C LYS A 23 3.62 -7.83 7.35
N PHE A 24 2.89 -8.40 6.40
CA PHE A 24 1.88 -7.66 5.67
C PHE A 24 0.70 -7.35 6.60
N ILE A 25 0.33 -6.07 6.65
CA ILE A 25 -0.80 -5.58 7.45
C ILE A 25 -1.90 -5.12 6.49
N PHE A 26 -3.08 -5.74 6.58
CA PHE A 26 -4.27 -5.33 5.85
C PHE A 26 -5.33 -4.83 6.83
N GLU A 27 -5.78 -3.59 6.65
CA GLU A 27 -6.80 -2.95 7.48
C GLU A 27 -7.93 -2.39 6.62
N GLU A 28 -9.16 -2.49 7.12
CA GLU A 28 -10.34 -1.88 6.51
C GLU A 28 -10.81 -0.76 7.42
N ILE A 29 -11.00 0.44 6.87
CA ILE A 29 -11.38 1.64 7.61
C ILE A 29 -12.59 2.27 6.92
N GLN A 30 -13.65 2.54 7.69
CA GLN A 30 -14.73 3.37 7.20
C GLN A 30 -14.27 4.83 7.17
N GLY A 31 -14.25 5.44 5.99
CA GLY A 31 -13.72 6.79 5.77
C GLY A 31 -13.56 7.16 4.28
N ASP A 32 -13.20 8.40 4.01
CA ASP A 32 -12.92 8.91 2.67
C ASP A 32 -11.42 8.75 2.35
N LEU A 33 -11.11 7.89 1.37
CA LEU A 33 -9.75 7.62 0.89
C LEU A 33 -8.92 8.90 0.63
N PHE A 34 -9.54 9.95 0.11
CA PHE A 34 -8.82 11.17 -0.28
C PHE A 34 -8.70 12.21 0.84
N VAL A 35 -9.33 11.96 1.99
CA VAL A 35 -9.27 12.83 3.18
C VAL A 35 -8.48 12.14 4.28
N ASP A 36 -8.76 10.86 4.52
CA ASP A 36 -8.27 10.12 5.69
C ASP A 36 -6.96 9.36 5.42
N ALA A 37 -6.57 9.15 4.15
CA ALA A 37 -5.33 8.46 3.83
C ALA A 37 -4.09 9.35 4.06
N PRO A 38 -3.05 8.85 4.75
CA PRO A 38 -1.82 9.60 5.03
C PRO A 38 -1.20 10.22 3.77
N GLU A 39 -0.62 11.42 3.88
CA GLU A 39 -0.07 12.15 2.73
C GLU A 39 1.10 11.43 2.03
N ASN A 40 1.87 10.64 2.79
CA ASN A 40 2.98 9.84 2.30
C ASN A 40 2.57 8.45 1.80
N SER A 41 1.26 8.15 1.73
CA SER A 41 0.75 6.89 1.22
C SER A 41 0.52 6.94 -0.29
N SER A 42 0.86 5.83 -0.97
CA SER A 42 0.40 5.59 -2.33
C SER A 42 -1.06 5.16 -2.33
N LEU A 43 -1.81 5.59 -3.33
CA LEU A 43 -3.22 5.26 -3.52
C LEU A 43 -3.36 4.23 -4.65
N ALA A 44 -4.39 3.39 -4.58
CA ALA A 44 -4.66 2.45 -5.66
C ALA A 44 -6.18 2.36 -5.92
N HIS A 45 -6.56 2.30 -7.21
CA HIS A 45 -7.91 2.00 -7.63
C HIS A 45 -7.95 1.37 -9.04
N CYS A 46 -8.90 0.48 -9.23
CA CYS A 46 -9.26 -0.20 -10.47
C CYS A 46 -9.58 0.75 -11.64
N VAL A 47 -9.00 0.51 -12.82
CA VAL A 47 -9.34 1.21 -14.07
C VAL A 47 -9.50 0.26 -15.25
N SER A 48 -10.29 0.70 -16.24
CA SER A 48 -10.29 0.10 -17.58
C SER A 48 -9.05 0.50 -18.36
N ALA A 49 -8.60 -0.37 -19.27
CA ALA A 49 -7.42 -0.13 -20.11
C ALA A 49 -7.53 1.12 -21.01
N ASP A 50 -8.75 1.64 -21.24
CA ASP A 50 -8.99 2.86 -22.01
C ASP A 50 -8.87 4.15 -21.18
N PHE A 51 -8.62 4.06 -19.87
CA PHE A 51 -8.49 5.18 -18.94
C PHE A 51 -9.61 6.24 -19.02
N LYS A 52 -10.84 5.86 -19.42
CA LYS A 52 -11.96 6.80 -19.48
C LYS A 52 -12.26 7.46 -18.13
N MET A 53 -12.13 6.69 -17.04
CA MET A 53 -12.26 7.15 -15.65
C MET A 53 -13.48 8.06 -15.42
N GLY A 54 -14.64 7.66 -15.94
CA GLY A 54 -15.83 8.51 -15.99
C GLY A 54 -16.91 8.21 -14.94
N ARG A 55 -16.68 7.25 -14.03
CA ARG A 55 -17.65 6.84 -13.01
C ARG A 55 -16.97 6.50 -11.68
N GLY A 56 -17.72 6.65 -10.59
CA GLY A 56 -17.30 6.26 -9.24
C GLY A 56 -16.02 6.95 -8.78
N ILE A 57 -15.21 6.23 -8.00
CA ILE A 57 -13.96 6.74 -7.44
C ILE A 57 -12.96 7.18 -8.52
N ALA A 58 -13.00 6.56 -9.72
CA ALA A 58 -12.13 6.90 -10.84
C ALA A 58 -12.34 8.35 -11.32
N THR A 59 -13.57 8.88 -11.24
CA THR A 59 -13.83 10.29 -11.57
C THR A 59 -13.11 11.22 -10.59
N ILE A 60 -13.07 10.86 -9.29
CA ILE A 60 -12.39 11.64 -8.26
C ILE A 60 -10.87 11.62 -8.48
N PHE A 61 -10.28 10.45 -8.77
CA PHE A 61 -8.87 10.35 -9.16
C PHE A 61 -8.53 11.22 -10.37
N ARG A 62 -9.37 11.17 -11.42
CA ARG A 62 -9.19 11.99 -12.63
C ARG A 62 -9.23 13.49 -12.33
N GLN A 63 -10.17 13.92 -11.47
CA GLN A 63 -10.32 15.33 -11.10
C GLN A 63 -9.17 15.82 -10.20
N LYS A 64 -8.74 15.02 -9.21
CA LYS A 64 -7.70 15.40 -8.25
C LYS A 64 -6.29 15.36 -8.85
N TYR A 65 -5.95 14.34 -9.64
CA TYR A 65 -4.57 14.09 -10.08
C TYR A 65 -4.33 14.33 -11.57
N ASN A 66 -5.40 14.46 -12.36
CA ASN A 66 -5.34 14.57 -13.82
C ASN A 66 -4.49 13.43 -14.42
N GLY A 67 -3.70 13.66 -15.47
CA GLY A 67 -2.69 12.71 -15.92
C GLY A 67 -3.20 11.53 -16.77
N VAL A 68 -4.46 11.55 -17.21
CA VAL A 68 -5.03 10.48 -18.07
C VAL A 68 -4.18 10.23 -19.32
N LYS A 69 -3.66 11.30 -19.94
CA LYS A 69 -2.77 11.18 -21.11
C LYS A 69 -1.44 10.51 -20.74
N GLU A 70 -0.87 10.86 -19.59
CA GLU A 70 0.38 10.28 -19.07
C GLU A 70 0.20 8.78 -18.80
N LEU A 71 -0.93 8.40 -18.19
CA LEU A 71 -1.29 7.00 -17.97
C LEU A 71 -1.50 6.23 -19.27
N SER A 72 -2.22 6.81 -20.23
CA SER A 72 -2.48 6.20 -21.54
C SER A 72 -1.19 5.99 -22.35
N ASN A 73 -0.25 6.93 -22.26
CA ASN A 73 1.06 6.85 -22.91
C ASN A 73 1.98 5.76 -22.33
N GLN A 74 1.65 5.18 -21.17
CA GLN A 74 2.38 4.02 -20.64
C GLN A 74 2.01 2.71 -21.34
N HIS A 75 0.98 2.73 -22.22
CA HIS A 75 0.55 1.61 -23.04
C HIS A 75 0.33 0.30 -22.27
N LYS A 76 -0.20 0.42 -21.04
CA LYS A 76 -0.50 -0.72 -20.17
C LYS A 76 -1.76 -1.46 -20.65
N LYS A 77 -1.71 -2.79 -20.52
CA LYS A 77 -2.81 -3.71 -20.82
C LYS A 77 -3.50 -4.16 -19.53
N THR A 78 -4.68 -4.77 -19.66
CA THR A 78 -5.38 -5.41 -18.53
C THR A 78 -4.45 -6.37 -17.78
N GLY A 79 -4.46 -6.31 -16.45
CA GLY A 79 -3.56 -7.07 -15.58
C GLY A 79 -2.19 -6.43 -15.35
N GLN A 80 -1.91 -5.29 -15.98
CA GLN A 80 -0.70 -4.50 -15.71
C GLN A 80 -1.01 -3.26 -14.87
N VAL A 81 0.03 -2.74 -14.21
CA VAL A 81 -0.05 -1.51 -13.41
C VAL A 81 0.47 -0.32 -14.22
N ALA A 82 -0.33 0.74 -14.30
CA ALA A 82 0.11 2.08 -14.68
C ALA A 82 0.33 2.91 -13.41
N THR A 83 1.31 3.81 -13.43
CA THR A 83 1.68 4.61 -12.26
C THR A 83 1.65 6.09 -12.61
N LEU A 84 1.03 6.91 -11.77
CA LEU A 84 1.08 8.37 -11.88
C LEU A 84 1.81 8.94 -10.67
N GLN A 85 2.91 9.64 -10.88
CA GLN A 85 3.64 10.29 -9.80
C GLN A 85 3.17 11.75 -9.68
N ARG A 86 2.59 12.09 -8.54
CA ARG A 86 2.41 13.47 -8.08
C ARG A 86 3.12 13.60 -6.74
N ASP A 87 3.46 14.81 -6.32
CA ASP A 87 4.39 15.19 -5.23
C ASP A 87 4.10 14.64 -3.80
N ASN A 88 3.50 13.45 -3.67
CA ASN A 88 3.78 12.39 -2.70
C ASN A 88 2.86 11.14 -2.85
N ARG A 89 2.18 10.95 -4.00
CA ARG A 89 1.18 9.87 -4.18
C ARG A 89 1.34 9.16 -5.53
N ILE A 90 1.40 7.83 -5.50
CA ILE A 90 1.33 6.94 -6.68
C ILE A 90 -0.12 6.45 -6.81
N GLY A 91 -0.69 6.42 -8.03
CA GLY A 91 -1.98 5.79 -8.33
C GLY A 91 -1.81 4.49 -9.14
N ALA A 92 -2.37 3.35 -8.72
CA ALA A 92 -2.30 2.04 -9.42
C ALA A 92 -3.64 1.28 -9.42
N GLY A 93 -3.96 0.43 -10.41
CA GLY A 93 -5.30 -0.19 -10.50
C GLY A 93 -5.40 -1.68 -10.82
N LEU A 94 -6.55 -2.30 -10.45
CA LEU A 94 -6.96 -3.66 -10.85
C LEU A 94 -8.50 -3.87 -10.84
N ASP A 95 -9.13 -4.42 -11.89
CA ASP A 95 -10.58 -4.48 -12.21
C ASP A 95 -11.54 -5.27 -11.27
N LYS A 96 -12.86 -5.16 -11.56
CA LYS A 96 -14.08 -5.72 -10.92
C LYS A 96 -14.03 -7.19 -10.50
N LEU A 97 -13.39 -7.48 -9.38
CA LEU A 97 -13.42 -8.78 -8.72
C LEU A 97 -14.26 -8.72 -7.43
N PRO A 98 -14.87 -9.83 -6.99
CA PRO A 98 -15.53 -9.89 -5.68
C PRO A 98 -14.56 -9.50 -4.56
N LEU A 99 -15.03 -8.71 -3.60
CA LEU A 99 -14.17 -8.16 -2.55
C LEU A 99 -13.43 -9.25 -1.75
N GLU A 100 -14.12 -10.33 -1.40
CA GLU A 100 -13.51 -11.49 -0.71
C GLU A 100 -12.33 -12.06 -1.50
N PHE A 101 -12.49 -12.25 -2.81
CA PHE A 101 -11.43 -12.74 -3.68
C PHE A 101 -10.26 -11.76 -3.78
N VAL A 102 -10.54 -10.46 -3.81
CA VAL A 102 -9.51 -9.40 -3.85
C VAL A 102 -8.70 -9.40 -2.56
N ILE A 103 -9.37 -9.43 -1.40
CA ILE A 103 -8.71 -9.45 -0.09
C ILE A 103 -7.85 -10.70 0.06
N ASP A 104 -8.37 -11.87 -0.31
CA ASP A 104 -7.61 -13.12 -0.25
C ASP A 104 -6.40 -13.10 -1.20
N THR A 105 -6.56 -12.58 -2.41
CA THR A 105 -5.46 -12.43 -3.38
C THR A 105 -4.41 -11.48 -2.86
N ILE A 106 -4.82 -10.33 -2.32
CA ILE A 106 -3.96 -9.34 -1.69
C ILE A 106 -3.11 -9.98 -0.59
N ARG A 107 -3.77 -10.69 0.35
CA ARG A 107 -3.08 -11.31 1.49
C ARG A 107 -2.07 -12.35 1.03
N LYS A 108 -2.41 -13.16 0.02
CA LYS A 108 -1.52 -14.16 -0.56
C LYS A 108 -0.35 -13.55 -1.31
N VAL A 109 -0.58 -12.50 -2.12
CA VAL A 109 0.45 -11.86 -2.94
C VAL A 109 1.46 -11.12 -2.08
N PHE A 110 1.02 -10.48 -1.01
CA PHE A 110 1.88 -9.72 -0.11
C PHE A 110 2.30 -10.51 1.14
N ASP A 111 2.04 -11.81 1.21
CA ASP A 111 2.52 -12.62 2.33
C ASP A 111 4.05 -12.56 2.43
N GLY A 112 4.57 -12.34 3.64
CA GLY A 112 6.00 -12.11 3.88
C GLY A 112 6.56 -10.77 3.39
N CYS A 113 5.74 -9.84 2.89
CA CYS A 113 6.15 -8.47 2.55
C CYS A 113 6.00 -7.54 3.76
N ASP A 114 6.98 -6.67 4.00
CA ASP A 114 6.86 -5.57 4.97
C ASP A 114 6.10 -4.40 4.34
N MET A 115 4.78 -4.50 4.34
CA MET A 115 3.89 -3.50 3.74
C MET A 115 2.59 -3.37 4.53
N LYS A 116 2.12 -2.14 4.68
CA LYS A 116 0.77 -1.84 5.18
C LYS A 116 -0.13 -1.41 4.03
N MET A 117 -1.29 -2.05 3.90
CA MET A 117 -2.36 -1.63 3.00
C MET A 117 -3.64 -1.36 3.78
N THR A 118 -4.24 -0.21 3.50
CA THR A 118 -5.50 0.23 4.11
C THR A 118 -6.55 0.38 3.03
N MET A 119 -7.66 -0.34 3.16
CA MET A 119 -8.82 -0.21 2.29
C MET A 119 -9.85 0.70 2.93
N PHE A 120 -10.22 1.77 2.23
CA PHE A 120 -11.24 2.71 2.67
C PHE A 120 -12.59 2.41 2.02
N TYR A 121 -13.67 2.52 2.78
CA TYR A 121 -15.05 2.39 2.31
C TYR A 121 -15.97 3.42 2.99
N LEU A 122 -17.08 3.76 2.33
CA LEU A 122 -18.10 4.70 2.83
C LEU A 122 -19.26 3.96 3.48
#